data_AF-A0A1V2PYX5-F1
#
_entry.id   AF-A0A1V2PYX5-F1
#
_cell.length_a   1.000
_cell.length_b   1.000
_cell.length_c   1.000
_cell.angle_alpha   90.00
_cell.angle_beta   90.00
_cell.angle_gamma   90.00
#
_symmetry.space_group_name_H-M   'P 1'
#
loop_
_entity.id
_entity.type
_entity.pdbx_description
1 polymer ?
#
loop_
_entity_poly.entity_id
_entity_poly.type
_entity_poly.pdbx_seq_one_letter_code
_entity_poly.pdbx_strand_id
1 'polypeptide(L)'
;MRVEQPGLKVLLRVLTEPDLRFRATVDVYARRYTLDRDDLYQAASERLLRQRGVMPEHEGLRGWLDRCVKFAALDMLKDRARQPLAMDELPDFAEVVTHQPNPDGDWAQWLTSLLHRELTSDQVSAVLALGRDPGIGLRELATLTHKSYAGARQLKSRALARVGRLIGLTAAERAAYRGLHKGEGVAEAARRMGVDQSQVDTLRRAASVKIRRFLTPDASGCRKQGRA
;
A
#
# COMPACT_ATOMS: atom_id res chain seq x y z
N MET A 1 40.68 -23.39 -8.65
CA MET A 1 40.23 -21.98 -8.69
C MET A 1 39.23 -21.76 -7.57
N ARG A 2 39.49 -20.82 -6.64
CA ARG A 2 38.47 -20.42 -5.65
C ARG A 2 37.36 -19.71 -6.43
N VAL A 3 36.18 -20.30 -6.51
CA VAL A 3 35.00 -19.66 -7.10
C VAL A 3 34.72 -18.44 -6.22
N GLU A 4 35.02 -17.25 -6.72
CA GLU A 4 34.59 -16.04 -6.02
C GLU A 4 33.07 -16.10 -5.91
N GLN A 5 32.56 -16.04 -4.67
CA GLN A 5 31.13 -15.98 -4.39
C GLN A 5 30.78 -14.52 -4.09
N PRO A 6 30.50 -13.69 -5.11
CA PRO A 6 30.24 -12.28 -4.91
C PRO A 6 29.01 -12.03 -4.03
N GLY A 7 27.99 -12.89 -4.12
CA GLY A 7 26.84 -12.87 -3.22
C GLY A 7 27.21 -13.02 -1.74
N LEU A 8 28.16 -13.90 -1.41
CA LEU A 8 28.66 -14.08 -0.05
C LEU A 8 29.44 -12.85 0.42
N LYS A 9 30.29 -12.27 -0.43
CA LYS A 9 31.00 -11.02 -0.12
C LYS A 9 30.01 -9.89 0.19
N VAL A 10 28.92 -9.76 -0.58
CA VAL A 10 27.87 -8.76 -0.33
C VAL A 10 27.12 -9.04 0.98
N LEU A 11 26.79 -10.30 1.27
CA LEU A 11 26.10 -10.65 2.52
C LEU A 11 26.96 -10.32 3.75
N LEU A 12 28.25 -10.62 3.71
CA LEU A 12 29.19 -10.26 4.77
C LEU A 12 29.25 -8.75 4.97
N ARG A 13 29.37 -7.97 3.89
CA ARG A 13 29.33 -6.51 3.95
C ARG A 13 28.03 -6.01 4.58
N VAL A 14 26.89 -6.58 4.22
CA VAL A 14 25.59 -6.22 4.79
C VAL A 14 25.50 -6.48 6.30
N LEU A 15 26.21 -7.49 6.81
CA LEU A 15 26.27 -7.79 8.25
C LEU A 15 27.20 -6.83 8.99
N THR A 16 28.29 -6.40 8.36
CA THR A 16 29.34 -5.57 9.00
C THR A 16 29.18 -4.07 8.75
N GLU A 17 28.49 -3.67 7.69
CA GLU A 17 28.32 -2.27 7.26
C GLU A 17 26.86 -1.81 7.44
N PRO A 18 26.55 -1.08 8.52
CA PRO A 18 25.19 -0.63 8.81
C PRO A 18 24.65 0.36 7.75
N ASP A 19 25.52 1.05 7.03
CA ASP A 19 25.15 2.04 6.00
C ASP A 19 24.49 1.44 4.77
N LEU A 20 24.66 0.14 4.54
CA LEU A 20 23.97 -0.60 3.48
C LEU A 20 22.49 -0.80 3.80
N ARG A 21 22.07 -0.55 5.05
CA ARG A 21 20.67 -0.48 5.52
C ARG A 21 19.79 -1.68 5.17
N PHE A 22 20.38 -2.84 4.88
CA PHE A 22 19.64 -4.02 4.44
C PHE A 22 18.55 -4.46 5.44
N ARG A 23 18.88 -4.50 6.73
CA ARG A 23 17.90 -4.81 7.80
C ARG A 23 16.75 -3.82 7.83
N ALA A 24 17.04 -2.52 7.73
CA ALA A 24 16.01 -1.48 7.69
C ALA A 24 15.12 -1.61 6.45
N THR A 25 15.69 -1.99 5.31
CA THR A 25 14.95 -2.27 4.07
C THR A 25 14.04 -3.49 4.24
N VAL A 26 14.51 -4.57 4.85
CA VAL A 26 13.70 -5.75 5.22
C VAL A 26 12.55 -5.33 6.13
N ASP A 27 12.81 -4.55 7.18
CA ASP A 27 11.77 -4.08 8.10
C ASP A 27 10.69 -3.26 7.38
N VAL A 28 11.09 -2.41 6.42
CA VAL A 28 10.15 -1.63 5.61
C VAL A 28 9.27 -2.53 4.75
N TYR A 29 9.85 -3.51 4.06
CA TYR A 29 9.08 -4.39 3.18
C TYR A 29 8.25 -5.43 3.93
N ALA A 30 8.76 -6.00 5.03
CA ALA A 30 8.00 -6.89 5.91
C ALA A 30 6.73 -6.20 6.42
N ARG A 31 6.85 -4.96 6.92
CA ARG A 31 5.70 -4.14 7.36
C ARG A 31 4.79 -3.71 6.21
N ARG A 32 5.37 -3.47 5.02
CA ARG A 32 4.60 -3.07 3.83
C ARG A 32 3.69 -4.19 3.37
N TYR A 33 4.19 -5.42 3.38
CA TYR A 33 3.54 -6.61 2.81
C TYR A 33 2.98 -7.58 3.86
N THR A 34 3.05 -7.24 5.15
CA THR A 34 2.59 -8.09 6.26
C THR A 34 3.21 -9.49 6.21
N LEU A 35 4.52 -9.52 5.95
CA LEU A 35 5.32 -10.75 5.96
C LEU A 35 6.03 -10.88 7.30
N ASP A 36 6.34 -12.12 7.68
CA ASP A 36 7.29 -12.34 8.75
C ASP A 36 8.64 -11.74 8.36
N ARG A 37 9.22 -10.99 9.30
CA ARG A 37 10.44 -10.22 9.08
C ARG A 37 11.64 -11.13 8.95
N ASP A 38 11.73 -12.14 9.81
CA ASP A 38 12.88 -13.02 9.89
C ASP A 38 12.87 -13.98 8.69
N ASP A 39 11.69 -14.44 8.26
CA ASP A 39 11.53 -15.20 7.01
C ASP A 39 11.93 -14.38 5.78
N LEU A 40 11.51 -13.11 5.71
CA LEU A 40 11.89 -12.23 4.60
C LEU A 40 13.40 -11.94 4.61
N TYR A 41 13.99 -11.74 5.79
CA TYR A 41 15.43 -11.56 5.95
C TYR A 41 16.20 -12.78 5.43
N GLN A 42 15.76 -13.98 5.81
CA GLN A 42 16.34 -15.24 5.39
C GLN A 42 16.20 -15.44 3.88
N ALA A 43 15.00 -15.28 3.32
CA ALA A 43 14.74 -15.43 1.89
C ALA A 43 15.56 -14.44 1.04
N ALA A 44 15.66 -13.19 1.48
CA ALA A 44 16.51 -12.19 0.81
C ALA A 44 17.99 -12.55 0.91
N SER A 45 18.46 -13.06 2.05
CA SER A 45 19.86 -13.49 2.25
C SER A 45 20.23 -14.69 1.38
N GLU A 46 19.34 -15.69 1.26
CA GLU A 46 19.52 -16.83 0.34
C GLU A 46 19.56 -16.38 -1.12
N ARG A 47 18.72 -15.41 -1.47
CA ARG A 47 18.72 -14.83 -2.82
C ARG A 47 20.04 -14.14 -3.12
N LEU A 48 20.64 -13.45 -2.15
CA LEU A 48 21.97 -12.83 -2.28
C LEU A 48 23.05 -13.88 -2.51
N LEU A 49 23.07 -14.96 -1.72
CA LEU A 49 24.05 -16.04 -1.84
C LEU A 49 24.03 -16.72 -3.22
N ARG A 50 22.88 -16.74 -3.89
CA ARG A 50 22.74 -17.29 -5.25
C ARG A 50 23.25 -16.36 -6.36
N GLN A 51 23.60 -15.11 -6.06
CA GLN A 51 24.05 -14.15 -7.07
C GLN A 51 25.51 -14.34 -7.44
N ARG A 52 25.75 -14.57 -8.74
CA ARG A 52 27.09 -14.76 -9.32
C ARG A 52 27.65 -13.53 -10.06
N GLY A 53 26.80 -12.54 -10.37
CA GLY A 53 27.18 -11.38 -11.19
C GLY A 53 27.16 -10.04 -10.44
N VAL A 54 27.01 -10.04 -9.11
CA VAL A 54 27.00 -8.78 -8.35
C VAL A 54 28.42 -8.28 -8.12
N MET A 55 28.66 -6.99 -8.32
CA MET A 55 29.93 -6.35 -7.97
C MET A 55 29.82 -5.77 -6.55
N PRO A 56 30.51 -6.36 -5.55
CA PRO A 56 30.32 -5.95 -4.16
C PRO A 56 30.71 -4.49 -3.90
N GLU A 57 31.63 -3.91 -4.67
CA GLU A 57 32.13 -2.54 -4.44
C GLU A 57 31.44 -1.47 -5.28
N HIS A 58 30.40 -1.84 -6.04
CA HIS A 58 29.72 -0.92 -6.92
C HIS A 58 28.91 0.13 -6.12
N GLU A 59 29.00 1.41 -6.49
CA GLU A 59 28.31 2.53 -5.82
C GLU A 59 26.78 2.32 -5.73
N GLY A 60 26.20 1.67 -6.75
CA GLY A 60 24.78 1.30 -6.82
C GLY A 60 24.36 0.10 -5.95
N LEU A 61 25.24 -0.47 -5.12
CA LEU A 61 24.95 -1.68 -4.33
C LEU A 61 23.69 -1.53 -3.47
N ARG A 62 23.49 -0.36 -2.85
CA ARG A 62 22.33 -0.12 -1.98
C ARG A 62 21.00 -0.19 -2.73
N GLY A 63 20.91 0.41 -3.90
CA GLY A 63 19.71 0.34 -4.74
C GLY A 63 19.49 -1.06 -5.33
N TRP A 64 20.55 -1.85 -5.46
CA TRP A 64 20.46 -3.26 -5.84
C TRP A 64 19.97 -4.13 -4.68
N LEU A 65 20.46 -3.90 -3.46
CA LEU A 65 19.99 -4.58 -2.24
C LEU A 65 18.49 -4.31 -1.99
N ASP A 66 18.03 -3.08 -2.19
CA ASP A 66 16.60 -2.74 -2.12
C ASP A 66 15.76 -3.58 -3.08
N ARG A 67 16.18 -3.68 -4.34
CA ARG A 67 15.52 -4.53 -5.33
C ARG A 67 15.54 -6.01 -4.95
N CYS A 68 16.64 -6.49 -4.37
CA CYS A 68 16.76 -7.87 -3.91
C CYS A 68 15.70 -8.20 -2.84
N VAL A 69 15.60 -7.38 -1.80
CA VAL A 69 14.60 -7.54 -0.72
C VAL A 69 13.17 -7.42 -1.26
N LYS A 70 12.92 -6.43 -2.13
CA LYS A 70 11.61 -6.26 -2.77
C LYS A 70 11.17 -7.49 -3.54
N PHE A 71 12.07 -8.09 -4.34
CA PHE A 71 11.72 -9.28 -5.12
C PHE A 71 11.52 -10.51 -4.23
N ALA A 72 12.32 -10.69 -3.18
CA ALA A 72 12.09 -11.76 -2.21
C ALA A 72 10.69 -11.65 -1.57
N ALA A 73 10.28 -10.43 -1.16
CA ALA A 73 8.96 -10.20 -0.60
C ALA A 73 7.83 -10.50 -1.61
N LEU A 74 7.99 -10.13 -2.87
CA LEU A 74 7.01 -10.41 -3.91
C LEU A 74 6.92 -11.91 -4.22
N ASP A 75 8.03 -12.64 -4.18
CA ASP A 75 8.05 -14.09 -4.38
C ASP A 75 7.31 -14.80 -3.23
N MET A 76 7.56 -14.42 -1.96
CA MET A 76 6.82 -14.95 -0.81
C MET A 76 5.30 -14.71 -0.89
N LEU A 77 4.88 -13.53 -1.37
CA LEU A 77 3.45 -13.24 -1.57
C LEU A 77 2.83 -14.13 -2.64
N LYS A 78 3.56 -14.38 -3.73
CA LYS A 78 3.09 -15.28 -4.80
C LYS A 78 3.00 -16.71 -4.32
N ASP A 79 3.95 -17.17 -3.53
CA ASP A 79 3.94 -18.54 -2.99
C ASP A 79 2.81 -18.73 -1.99
N ARG A 80 2.56 -17.76 -1.10
CA ARG A 80 1.40 -17.78 -0.20
C ARG A 80 0.07 -17.79 -0.97
N ALA A 81 -0.03 -17.05 -2.07
CA ALA A 81 -1.23 -17.05 -2.92
C ALA A 81 -1.43 -18.37 -3.68
N ARG A 82 -0.40 -19.21 -3.79
CA ARG A 82 -0.44 -20.52 -4.49
C ARG A 82 -0.59 -21.70 -3.54
N GLN A 83 -0.43 -21.50 -2.23
CA GLN A 83 -0.60 -22.58 -1.26
C GLN A 83 -2.09 -22.95 -1.16
N PRO A 84 -2.46 -24.23 -1.35
CA PRO A 84 -3.81 -24.69 -1.13
C PRO A 84 -4.16 -24.50 0.36
N LEU A 85 -5.26 -23.81 0.65
CA LEU A 85 -5.76 -23.64 2.01
C LEU A 85 -6.14 -25.03 2.55
N ALA A 86 -5.65 -25.36 3.75
CA ALA A 86 -6.04 -26.58 4.45
C ALA A 86 -7.53 -26.47 4.83
N MET A 87 -8.32 -27.46 4.44
CA MET A 87 -9.79 -27.51 4.65
C MET A 87 -10.20 -27.50 6.14
N ASP A 88 -9.26 -27.76 7.05
CA ASP A 88 -9.51 -27.88 8.50
C ASP A 88 -9.63 -26.52 9.23
N GLU A 89 -9.37 -25.39 8.54
CA GLU A 89 -9.52 -24.03 9.11
C GLU A 89 -10.83 -23.33 8.71
N LEU A 90 -11.73 -24.02 8.01
CA LEU A 90 -13.03 -23.46 7.64
C LEU A 90 -14.07 -23.74 8.74
N PRO A 91 -14.74 -22.72 9.31
CA PRO A 91 -15.91 -22.97 10.15
C PRO A 91 -16.98 -23.69 9.31
N ASP A 92 -17.63 -24.70 9.89
CA ASP A 92 -18.76 -25.42 9.31
C ASP A 92 -19.82 -24.43 8.80
N PHE A 93 -19.78 -24.11 7.52
CA PHE A 93 -20.81 -23.36 6.81
C PHE A 93 -21.20 -24.12 5.56
N ALA A 94 -21.89 -25.22 5.80
CA ALA A 94 -22.88 -25.74 4.87
C ALA A 94 -23.95 -24.65 4.66
N GLU A 95 -23.72 -23.73 3.72
CA GLU A 95 -24.77 -22.96 3.01
C GLU A 95 -24.24 -21.99 1.93
N VAL A 96 -22.93 -21.76 1.79
CA VAL A 96 -22.39 -20.82 0.78
C VAL A 96 -21.89 -21.55 -0.47
N VAL A 97 -22.68 -22.48 -1.01
CA VAL A 97 -22.48 -22.98 -2.38
C VAL A 97 -23.28 -22.07 -3.30
N THR A 98 -22.69 -20.94 -3.69
CA THR A 98 -22.93 -20.19 -4.95
C THR A 98 -22.43 -18.76 -4.81
N HIS A 99 -21.12 -18.55 -4.78
CA HIS A 99 -20.48 -17.32 -5.30
C HIS A 99 -18.99 -17.60 -5.40
N GLN A 100 -18.51 -17.96 -6.59
CA GLN A 100 -17.09 -17.81 -6.86
C GLN A 100 -16.80 -16.30 -6.97
N PRO A 101 -15.98 -15.70 -6.09
CA PRO A 101 -15.70 -14.29 -6.15
C PRO A 101 -14.73 -14.03 -7.31
N ASN A 102 -15.18 -13.22 -8.25
CA ASN A 102 -14.31 -12.56 -9.21
C ASN A 102 -13.46 -11.53 -8.41
N PRO A 103 -12.12 -11.64 -8.36
CA PRO A 103 -11.28 -10.86 -7.44
C PRO A 103 -11.37 -9.33 -7.65
N ASP A 104 -11.80 -8.87 -8.83
CA ASP A 104 -12.05 -7.44 -9.10
C ASP A 104 -13.52 -7.01 -8.83
N GLY A 105 -14.45 -7.96 -8.81
CA GLY A 105 -15.88 -7.69 -8.59
C GLY A 105 -16.21 -7.43 -7.13
N ASP A 106 -15.58 -8.19 -6.23
CA ASP A 106 -15.91 -8.21 -4.80
C ASP A 106 -15.43 -6.94 -4.07
N TRP A 107 -14.22 -6.46 -4.38
CA TRP A 107 -13.70 -5.23 -3.77
C TRP A 107 -14.46 -3.98 -4.22
N ALA A 108 -14.78 -3.89 -5.51
CA ALA A 108 -15.53 -2.76 -6.06
C ALA A 108 -16.95 -2.74 -5.49
N GLN A 109 -17.62 -3.89 -5.38
CA GLN A 109 -18.94 -4.00 -4.73
C GLN A 109 -18.87 -3.67 -3.24
N TRP A 110 -17.91 -4.25 -2.51
CA TRP A 110 -17.69 -3.94 -1.09
C TRP A 110 -17.47 -2.44 -0.85
N LEU A 111 -16.58 -1.81 -1.63
CA LEU A 111 -16.32 -0.37 -1.52
C LEU A 111 -17.55 0.45 -1.90
N THR A 112 -18.28 0.03 -2.93
CA THR A 112 -19.55 0.65 -3.35
C THR A 112 -20.56 0.62 -2.20
N SER A 113 -20.76 -0.52 -1.56
CA SER A 113 -21.66 -0.68 -0.41
C SER A 113 -21.21 0.14 0.81
N LEU A 114 -19.90 0.24 1.06
CA LEU A 114 -19.35 1.08 2.12
C LEU A 114 -19.58 2.57 1.86
N LEU A 115 -19.36 3.03 0.62
CA LEU A 115 -19.51 4.43 0.25
C LEU A 115 -20.97 4.86 0.11
N HIS A 116 -21.88 3.99 -0.35
CA HIS A 116 -23.30 4.32 -0.50
C HIS A 116 -24.00 4.71 0.80
N ARG A 117 -23.49 4.26 1.95
CA ARG A 117 -24.03 4.66 3.26
C ARG A 117 -23.85 6.15 3.54
N GLU A 118 -22.90 6.79 2.87
CA GLU A 118 -22.37 8.09 3.27
C GLU A 118 -22.23 9.09 2.11
N LEU A 119 -22.25 8.62 0.87
CA LEU A 119 -22.13 9.40 -0.36
C LEU A 119 -23.40 9.27 -1.21
N THR A 120 -23.70 10.31 -1.99
CA THR A 120 -24.77 10.22 -3.00
C THR A 120 -24.34 9.31 -4.16
N SER A 121 -25.29 8.79 -4.94
CA SER A 121 -25.01 7.96 -6.13
C SER A 121 -23.99 8.61 -7.07
N ASP A 122 -24.18 9.88 -7.43
CA ASP A 122 -23.23 10.65 -8.25
C ASP A 122 -21.81 10.72 -7.65
N GLN A 123 -21.70 10.82 -6.32
CA GLN A 123 -20.41 10.87 -5.63
C GLN A 123 -19.73 9.50 -5.60
N VAL A 124 -20.50 8.42 -5.41
CA VAL A 124 -19.99 7.04 -5.47
C VAL A 124 -19.45 6.76 -6.87
N SER A 125 -20.24 7.05 -7.91
CA SER A 125 -19.81 6.89 -9.31
C SER A 125 -18.55 7.67 -9.63
N ALA A 126 -18.43 8.91 -9.15
CA ALA A 126 -17.23 9.71 -9.33
C ALA A 126 -16.00 9.13 -8.62
N VAL A 127 -16.16 8.59 -7.40
CA VAL A 127 -15.06 7.99 -6.64
C VAL A 127 -14.60 6.68 -7.28
N LEU A 128 -15.52 5.83 -7.72
CA LEU A 128 -15.19 4.58 -8.40
C LEU A 128 -14.49 4.83 -9.74
N ALA A 129 -14.96 5.81 -10.52
CA ALA A 129 -14.31 6.21 -11.76
C ALA A 129 -12.86 6.68 -11.52
N LEU A 130 -12.64 7.51 -10.49
CA LEU A 130 -11.30 7.97 -10.10
C LEU A 130 -10.41 6.85 -9.54
N GLY A 131 -11.00 5.83 -8.94
CA GLY A 131 -10.28 4.65 -8.45
C GLY A 131 -9.80 3.74 -9.58
N ARG A 132 -10.60 3.60 -10.64
CA ARG A 132 -10.25 2.83 -11.85
C ARG A 132 -9.25 3.57 -12.74
N ASP A 133 -9.48 4.87 -12.93
CA ASP A 133 -8.60 5.74 -13.71
C ASP A 133 -8.31 7.04 -12.94
N PRO A 134 -7.16 7.14 -12.24
CA PRO A 134 -6.73 8.36 -11.56
C PRO A 134 -6.51 9.55 -12.52
N GLY A 135 -6.29 9.28 -13.81
CA GLY A 135 -6.06 10.25 -14.87
C GLY A 135 -7.33 10.84 -15.49
N ILE A 136 -8.51 10.32 -15.15
CA ILE A 136 -9.78 10.73 -15.77
C ILE A 136 -9.96 12.25 -15.74
N GLY A 137 -10.24 12.79 -16.93
CA GLY A 137 -10.41 14.22 -17.13
C GLY A 137 -11.70 14.73 -16.50
N LEU A 138 -11.74 16.02 -16.15
CA LEU A 138 -12.97 16.64 -15.63
C LEU A 138 -14.12 16.64 -16.65
N ARG A 139 -13.81 16.62 -17.95
CA ARG A 139 -14.81 16.51 -19.03
C ARG A 139 -15.44 15.12 -19.06
N GLU A 140 -14.64 14.07 -18.97
CA GLU A 140 -15.10 12.68 -18.93
C GLU A 140 -15.92 12.41 -17.66
N LEU A 141 -15.47 12.93 -16.52
CA LEU A 141 -16.23 12.84 -15.27
C LEU A 141 -17.56 13.59 -15.35
N ALA A 142 -17.62 14.73 -16.05
CA ALA A 142 -18.85 15.48 -16.27
C ALA A 142 -19.85 14.70 -17.12
N THR A 143 -19.39 14.05 -18.19
CA THR A 143 -20.20 13.16 -19.03
C THR A 143 -20.72 11.97 -18.21
N LEU A 144 -19.86 11.31 -17.44
CA LEU A 144 -20.20 10.13 -16.64
C LEU A 144 -21.25 10.45 -15.55
N THR A 145 -21.21 11.65 -14.99
CA THR A 145 -22.11 12.07 -13.90
C THR A 145 -23.26 12.95 -14.38
N HIS A 146 -23.41 13.14 -15.69
CA HIS A 146 -24.39 14.02 -16.32
C HIS A 146 -24.41 15.45 -15.71
N LYS A 147 -23.22 16.01 -15.43
CA LYS A 147 -23.06 17.37 -14.88
C LYS A 147 -22.35 18.29 -15.87
N SER A 148 -22.43 19.59 -15.62
CA SER A 148 -21.53 20.56 -16.25
C SER A 148 -20.09 20.39 -15.77
N TYR A 149 -19.11 20.94 -16.50
CA TYR A 149 -17.70 20.91 -16.11
C TYR A 149 -17.47 21.48 -14.69
N ALA A 150 -18.11 22.61 -14.37
CA ALA A 150 -18.06 23.23 -13.05
C ALA A 150 -18.72 22.33 -11.98
N GLY A 151 -19.85 21.70 -12.31
CA GLY A 151 -20.53 20.73 -11.45
C GLY A 151 -19.66 19.50 -11.16
N ALA A 152 -19.00 18.93 -12.16
CA ALA A 152 -18.09 17.79 -12.01
C ALA A 152 -16.88 18.12 -11.15
N ARG A 153 -16.30 19.33 -11.31
CA ARG A 153 -15.21 19.82 -10.43
C ARG A 153 -15.66 19.91 -8.97
N GLN A 154 -16.84 20.49 -8.73
CA GLN A 154 -17.39 20.61 -7.38
C GLN A 154 -17.74 19.25 -6.77
N LEU A 155 -18.34 18.36 -7.57
CA LEU A 155 -18.67 16.98 -7.21
C LEU A 155 -17.41 16.20 -6.81
N LYS A 156 -16.36 16.23 -7.64
CA LYS A 156 -15.06 15.61 -7.35
C LYS A 156 -14.48 16.13 -6.02
N SER A 157 -14.45 17.44 -5.83
CA SER A 157 -13.93 18.05 -4.61
C SER A 157 -14.70 17.61 -3.35
N ARG A 158 -16.05 17.65 -3.42
CA ARG A 158 -16.94 17.26 -2.32
C ARG A 158 -16.86 15.77 -2.01
N ALA A 159 -16.87 14.92 -3.03
CA ALA A 159 -16.76 13.47 -2.89
C ALA A 159 -15.45 13.08 -2.20
N LEU A 160 -14.31 13.59 -2.70
CA LEU A 160 -13.00 13.33 -2.08
C LEU A 160 -12.89 13.88 -0.65
N ALA A 161 -13.51 15.03 -0.37
CA ALA A 161 -13.57 15.55 0.99
C ALA A 161 -14.39 14.66 1.92
N ARG A 162 -15.50 14.10 1.43
CA ARG A 162 -16.38 13.22 2.21
C ARG A 162 -15.74 11.86 2.44
N VAL A 163 -15.15 11.23 1.43
CA VAL A 163 -14.32 10.03 1.57
C VAL A 163 -13.18 10.26 2.57
N GLY A 164 -12.50 11.40 2.50
CA GLY A 164 -11.46 11.75 3.46
C GLY A 164 -11.96 11.79 4.91
N ARG A 165 -13.19 12.28 5.15
CA ARG A 165 -13.81 12.25 6.48
C ARG A 165 -14.18 10.84 6.91
N LEU A 166 -14.67 9.99 6.01
CA LEU A 166 -14.97 8.58 6.31
C LEU A 166 -13.73 7.79 6.74
N ILE A 167 -12.59 8.08 6.12
CA ILE A 167 -11.30 7.51 6.51
C ILE A 167 -10.79 8.10 7.85
N GLY A 168 -11.35 9.24 8.30
CA GLY A 168 -10.88 9.97 9.48
C GLY A 168 -9.63 10.83 9.22
N LEU A 169 -9.40 11.25 7.98
CA LEU A 169 -8.26 12.08 7.59
C LEU A 169 -8.50 13.55 7.95
N THR A 170 -7.55 14.17 8.62
CA THR A 170 -7.53 15.62 8.83
C THR A 170 -7.22 16.37 7.54
N ALA A 171 -7.46 17.69 7.50
CA ALA A 171 -7.08 18.51 6.36
C ALA A 171 -5.55 18.48 6.12
N ALA A 172 -4.76 18.51 7.19
CA ALA A 172 -3.30 18.44 7.13
C ALA A 172 -2.80 17.08 6.61
N GLU A 173 -3.38 15.98 7.09
CA GLU A 173 -3.07 14.62 6.61
C GLU A 173 -3.38 14.44 5.11
N ARG A 174 -4.54 14.94 4.66
CA ARG A 174 -4.89 14.93 3.23
C ARG A 174 -3.92 15.75 2.38
N ALA A 175 -3.53 16.92 2.87
CA ALA A 175 -2.61 17.81 2.17
C ALA A 175 -1.20 17.20 2.07
N ALA A 176 -0.72 16.54 3.12
CA ALA A 176 0.57 15.85 3.16
C ALA A 176 0.58 14.64 2.21
N TYR A 177 -0.50 13.84 2.21
CA TYR A 177 -0.60 12.65 1.37
C TYR A 177 -0.72 12.97 -0.14
N ARG A 178 -1.44 14.04 -0.49
CA ARG A 178 -1.71 14.40 -1.90
C ARG A 178 -0.48 14.88 -2.66
N GLY A 179 0.41 15.66 -2.02
CA GLY A 179 1.58 16.24 -2.69
C GLY A 179 2.50 15.15 -3.27
N LEU A 180 2.82 14.15 -2.46
CA LEU A 180 3.67 13.03 -2.85
C LEU A 180 3.09 12.16 -3.97
N HIS A 181 1.77 11.97 -4.01
CA HIS A 181 1.13 11.23 -5.10
C HIS A 181 1.20 11.99 -6.44
N LYS A 182 1.41 13.30 -6.41
CA LYS A 182 1.66 14.12 -7.61
C LYS A 182 3.15 14.18 -7.99
N GLY A 183 4.01 13.45 -7.29
CA GLY A 183 5.47 13.53 -7.46
C GLY A 183 6.11 14.71 -6.74
N GLU A 184 5.37 15.48 -5.93
CA GLU A 184 5.97 16.52 -5.07
C GLU A 184 6.79 15.83 -3.97
N GLY A 185 8.08 16.14 -3.84
CA GLY A 185 8.92 15.61 -2.76
C GLY A 185 8.45 16.07 -1.37
N VAL A 186 8.89 15.39 -0.31
CA VAL A 186 8.58 15.74 1.09
C VAL A 186 8.93 17.19 1.40
N ALA A 187 10.07 17.67 0.87
CA ALA A 187 10.51 19.06 1.01
C ALA A 187 9.54 20.07 0.38
N GLU A 188 8.96 19.75 -0.77
CA GLU A 188 8.00 20.63 -1.44
C GLU A 188 6.65 20.69 -0.71
N ALA A 189 6.20 19.53 -0.23
CA ALA A 189 5.02 19.45 0.62
C ALA A 189 5.18 20.24 1.93
N ALA A 190 6.37 20.20 2.54
CA ALA A 190 6.73 20.95 3.74
C ALA A 190 6.66 22.46 3.51
N ARG A 191 7.27 22.95 2.42
CA ARG A 191 7.20 24.37 2.00
C ARG A 191 5.77 24.84 1.79
N ARG A 192 4.96 24.06 1.06
CA ARG A 192 3.55 24.40 0.79
C ARG A 192 2.69 24.43 2.05
N MET A 193 2.98 23.57 3.01
CA MET A 193 2.21 23.44 4.25
C MET A 193 2.72 24.36 5.38
N GLY A 194 3.87 25.02 5.20
CA GLY A 194 4.48 25.86 6.22
C GLY A 194 4.93 25.08 7.46
N VAL A 195 5.31 23.81 7.29
CA VAL A 195 5.70 22.90 8.38
C VAL A 195 7.02 22.23 8.06
N ASP A 196 7.64 21.61 9.06
CA ASP A 196 8.88 20.86 8.85
C ASP A 196 8.64 19.54 8.09
N GLN A 197 9.68 19.06 7.39
CA GLN A 197 9.67 17.79 6.66
C GLN A 197 9.34 16.60 7.56
N SER A 198 9.86 16.60 8.80
CA SER A 198 9.56 15.57 9.80
C SER A 198 8.07 15.51 10.16
N GLN A 199 7.41 16.68 10.19
CA GLN A 199 5.98 16.80 10.46
C GLN A 199 5.14 16.34 9.26
N VAL A 200 5.54 16.66 8.02
CA VAL A 200 4.92 16.11 6.81
C VAL A 200 5.00 14.58 6.80
N ASP A 201 6.16 14.03 7.16
CA ASP A 201 6.34 12.58 7.25
C ASP A 201 5.46 11.94 8.30
N THR A 202 5.31 12.58 9.46
CA THR A 202 4.42 12.12 10.54
C THR A 202 2.96 12.13 10.10
N LEU A 203 2.49 13.24 9.52
CA LEU A 203 1.13 13.37 8.99
C LEU A 203 0.85 12.36 7.87
N ARG A 204 1.84 12.11 7.01
CA ARG A 204 1.76 11.10 5.95
C ARG A 204 1.60 9.69 6.53
N ARG A 205 2.43 9.32 7.50
CA ARG A 205 2.36 7.99 8.16
C ARG A 205 1.01 7.80 8.82
N ALA A 206 0.50 8.82 9.53
CA ALA A 206 -0.83 8.80 10.13
C ALA A 206 -1.93 8.60 9.08
N ALA A 207 -1.86 9.34 7.96
CA ALA A 207 -2.79 9.18 6.84
C ALA A 207 -2.76 7.77 6.24
N SER A 208 -1.57 7.22 5.97
CA SER A 208 -1.40 5.87 5.42
C SER A 208 -1.97 4.79 6.32
N VAL A 209 -1.79 4.90 7.65
CA VAL A 209 -2.36 3.95 8.62
C VAL A 209 -3.89 4.00 8.59
N LYS A 210 -4.48 5.21 8.57
CA LYS A 210 -5.93 5.39 8.51
C LYS A 210 -6.52 4.84 7.21
N ILE A 211 -5.90 5.13 6.07
CA ILE A 211 -6.31 4.60 4.76
C ILE A 211 -6.24 3.07 4.76
N ARG A 212 -5.13 2.48 5.23
CA ARG A 212 -5.00 1.02 5.29
C ARG A 212 -6.09 0.39 6.16
N ARG A 213 -6.33 0.95 7.36
CA ARG A 213 -7.39 0.47 8.27
C ARG A 213 -8.77 0.56 7.63
N PHE A 214 -9.07 1.65 6.93
CA PHE A 214 -10.34 1.84 6.24
C PHE A 214 -10.54 0.84 5.09
N LEU A 215 -9.46 0.48 4.40
CA LEU A 215 -9.49 -0.45 3.26
C LEU A 215 -9.34 -1.93 3.63
N THR A 216 -9.18 -2.25 4.92
CA THR A 216 -9.07 -3.65 5.39
C THR A 216 -10.43 -4.11 5.90
N PRO A 217 -11.04 -5.16 5.32
CA PRO A 217 -12.39 -5.63 5.69
C PRO A 217 -12.57 -6.00 7.18
N ASP A 218 -11.50 -6.32 7.91
CA ASP A 218 -11.56 -6.88 9.27
C ASP A 218 -11.42 -5.90 10.44
N ALA A 219 -11.19 -4.60 10.21
CA ALA A 219 -10.87 -3.69 11.32
C ALA A 219 -12.08 -3.19 12.15
N SER A 220 -13.31 -3.53 11.74
CA SER A 220 -14.55 -3.01 12.37
C SER A 220 -15.22 -3.98 13.36
N GLY A 221 -14.69 -5.20 13.54
CA GLY A 221 -15.33 -6.24 14.38
C GLY A 221 -14.91 -6.28 15.85
N CYS A 222 -13.82 -5.62 16.26
CA CYS A 222 -13.26 -5.79 17.61
C CYS A 222 -13.22 -4.49 18.43
N ARG A 223 -14.40 -3.90 18.66
CA ARG A 223 -14.67 -3.14 19.89
C ARG A 223 -15.86 -3.79 20.57
N LYS A 224 -15.62 -4.93 21.22
CA LYS A 224 -16.49 -5.37 22.31
C LYS A 224 -16.52 -4.23 23.32
N GLN A 225 -17.73 -3.75 23.56
CA GLN A 225 -18.08 -2.83 24.62
C GLN A 225 -17.58 -3.42 25.94
N GLY A 226 -16.53 -2.82 26.51
CA GLY A 226 -16.20 -2.97 27.92
C GLY A 226 -17.15 -2.10 28.73
N ARG A 227 -18.37 -2.59 28.93
CA ARG A 227 -19.26 -2.17 30.01
C ARG A 227 -19.70 -3.44 30.75
N ALA A 228 -19.04 -3.68 31.87
CA ALA A 228 -19.58 -4.20 33.12
C ALA A 228 -18.55 -3.88 34.19
#